data_AF-A0AA93L4R6-F1
#
_entry.id   AF-A0AA93L4R6-F1
#
_cell.length_a   1.000
_cell.length_b   1.000
_cell.length_c   1.000
_cell.angle_alpha   90.00
_cell.angle_beta   90.00
_cell.angle_gamma   90.00
#
_symmetry.space_group_name_H-M   'P 1'
#
loop_
_entity.id
_entity.type
_entity.pdbx_description
1 polymer ?
#
loop_
_entity_poly.entity_id
_entity_poly.type
_entity_poly.pdbx_seq_one_letter_code
_entity_poly.pdbx_strand_id
1 'polypeptide(L)'
;MLLAAATATPAGAHQVTVQHPSGPVQADYRGTVQVEHRQLGTVAPGGRPSTLRCAWTAHLSVDRAATRGQDASFSRSFVRNDVASGSRPGWCSTNRGAIARDVAARVGDTSRHLALAAGEDRPVLDAELDRLPPARSTS
;
A
#
# COMPACT_ATOMS: atom_id res chain seq x y z
N MET A 1 -5.22 -22.32 14.49
CA MET A 1 -5.26 -20.91 14.95
C MET A 1 -4.11 -20.17 14.26
N LEU A 2 -4.38 -19.47 13.15
CA LEU A 2 -3.39 -18.64 12.46
C LEU A 2 -3.24 -17.34 13.25
N LEU A 3 -2.01 -17.00 13.67
CA LEU A 3 -1.70 -15.65 14.13
C LEU A 3 -1.01 -14.89 13.00
N ALA A 4 -1.78 -14.04 12.31
CA ALA A 4 -1.24 -13.04 11.41
C ALA A 4 -0.64 -11.90 12.26
N ALA A 5 0.68 -11.71 12.17
CA ALA A 5 1.34 -10.54 12.73
C ALA A 5 1.71 -9.61 11.57
N ALA A 6 0.98 -8.50 11.45
CA ALA A 6 1.26 -7.46 10.47
C ALA A 6 2.31 -6.49 11.01
N THR A 7 3.42 -6.35 10.28
CA THR A 7 4.37 -5.25 10.50
C THR A 7 4.05 -4.16 9.50
N ALA A 8 3.86 -2.93 9.99
CA ALA A 8 3.59 -1.75 9.18
C ALA A 8 4.85 -0.89 9.05
N THR A 9 5.25 -0.58 7.82
CA THR A 9 6.38 0.32 7.54
C THR A 9 5.86 1.52 6.74
N PRO A 10 6.12 2.77 7.16
CA PRO A 10 5.73 3.94 6.39
C PRO A 10 6.44 3.92 5.03
N ALA A 11 5.68 4.20 3.98
CA ALA A 11 6.04 3.86 2.61
C ALA A 11 6.07 5.08 1.68
N GLY A 12 6.46 6.23 2.22
CA GLY A 12 6.63 7.46 1.44
C GLY A 12 5.33 8.24 1.19
N ALA A 13 5.48 9.36 0.49
CA ALA A 13 4.39 10.26 0.12
C ALA A 13 4.48 10.62 -1.37
N HIS A 14 3.33 10.78 -2.02
CA HIS A 14 3.21 11.19 -3.41
C HIS A 14 2.15 12.28 -3.53
N GLN A 15 2.51 13.41 -4.12
CA GLN A 15 1.59 14.54 -4.29
C GLN A 15 1.37 14.81 -5.78
N VAL A 16 0.12 15.06 -6.16
CA VAL A 16 -0.26 15.45 -7.52
C VAL A 16 -1.22 16.62 -7.50
N THR A 17 -1.11 17.49 -8.50
CA THR A 17 -2.15 18.49 -8.78
C THR A 17 -3.01 18.01 -9.93
N VAL A 18 -4.31 17.91 -9.66
CA VAL A 18 -5.34 17.48 -10.59
C VAL A 18 -6.04 18.71 -11.13
N GLN A 19 -5.97 18.91 -12.45
CA GLN A 19 -6.84 19.86 -13.12
C GLN A 19 -8.22 19.24 -13.31
N HIS A 20 -9.26 19.97 -12.90
CA HIS A 20 -10.66 19.56 -12.98
C HIS A 20 -11.54 20.78 -13.34
N PRO A 21 -12.69 20.62 -14.04
CA PRO A 21 -13.60 21.73 -14.33
C PRO A 21 -14.10 22.47 -13.08
N SER A 22 -14.16 21.79 -11.94
CA SER A 22 -14.49 22.41 -10.65
C SER A 22 -13.35 23.26 -10.05
N GLY A 23 -12.17 23.30 -10.67
CA GLY A 23 -10.96 23.97 -10.17
C GLY A 23 -9.80 22.99 -9.88
N PRO A 24 -8.57 23.51 -9.71
CA PRO A 24 -7.41 22.67 -9.40
C PRO A 24 -7.51 22.05 -8.01
N VAL A 25 -7.09 20.79 -7.89
CA VAL A 25 -7.14 20.00 -6.65
C VAL A 25 -5.76 19.45 -6.35
N GLN A 26 -5.25 19.69 -5.13
CA GLN A 26 -4.07 18.98 -4.65
C GLN A 26 -4.49 17.67 -4.00
N ALA A 27 -3.83 16.56 -4.36
CA ALA A 27 -4.04 15.26 -3.75
C ALA A 27 -2.72 14.70 -3.22
N ASP A 28 -2.68 14.42 -1.93
CA ASP A 28 -1.58 13.87 -1.17
C ASP A 28 -1.86 12.41 -0.82
N TYR A 29 -1.01 11.50 -1.30
CA TYR A 29 -1.09 10.07 -1.06
C TYR A 29 0.03 9.66 -0.11
N ARG A 30 -0.32 8.92 0.95
CA ARG A 30 0.63 8.35 1.90
C ARG A 30 0.48 6.83 1.91
N GLY A 31 1.61 6.14 1.83
CA GLY A 31 1.66 4.68 1.79
C GLY A 31 2.09 4.08 3.11
N THR A 32 1.55 2.90 3.43
CA THR A 32 2.09 2.01 4.47
C THR A 32 2.11 0.58 3.93
N VAL A 33 3.29 -0.04 3.91
CA VAL A 33 3.43 -1.45 3.51
C VAL A 33 3.04 -2.33 4.68
N GLN A 34 2.12 -3.26 4.42
CA GLN A 34 1.64 -4.26 5.36
C GLN A 34 2.07 -5.64 4.88
N VAL A 35 2.65 -6.47 5.76
CA VAL A 35 3.16 -7.80 5.39
C VAL A 35 2.37 -8.90 6.11
N GLU A 36 1.70 -9.76 5.35
CA GLU A 36 1.10 -11.01 5.83
C GLU A 36 2.14 -12.14 5.76
N HIS A 37 2.22 -12.94 6.82
CA HIS A 37 3.06 -14.13 6.90
C HIS A 37 2.21 -15.38 7.01
N ARG A 38 2.59 -16.44 6.30
CA ARG A 38 1.91 -17.74 6.34
C ARG A 38 2.91 -18.88 6.50
N GLN A 39 2.78 -19.62 7.61
CA GLN A 39 3.56 -20.83 7.84
C GLN A 39 2.99 -21.97 7.00
N LEU A 40 3.81 -22.53 6.12
CA LEU A 40 3.45 -23.62 5.21
C LEU A 40 4.40 -24.82 5.40
N GLY A 41 3.92 -26.01 5.07
CA GLY A 41 4.70 -27.24 5.12
C GLY A 41 4.87 -27.82 6.53
N THR A 42 5.69 -28.87 6.63
CA THR A 42 5.90 -29.63 7.85
C THR A 42 7.38 -29.78 8.17
N VAL A 43 7.68 -29.85 9.47
CA VAL A 43 9.01 -30.22 9.95
C VAL A 43 9.20 -31.71 9.71
N ALA A 44 10.29 -32.07 9.04
CA ALA A 44 10.66 -33.47 8.86
C ALA A 44 11.55 -33.95 10.03
N PRO A 45 11.46 -35.24 10.42
CA PRO A 45 12.42 -35.86 11.33
C PRO A 45 13.85 -35.81 10.79
N GLY A 46 14.84 -35.97 11.69
CA GLY A 46 16.26 -35.97 11.33
C GLY A 46 16.57 -36.93 10.17
N GLY A 47 17.38 -36.46 9.21
CA GLY A 47 17.75 -37.21 8.00
C GLY A 47 16.79 -37.07 6.81
N ARG A 48 15.66 -36.36 6.94
CA ARG A 48 14.74 -36.07 5.83
C ARG A 48 14.67 -34.57 5.53
N PRO A 49 14.48 -34.17 4.25
CA PRO A 49 14.32 -32.76 3.90
C PRO A 49 12.99 -32.22 4.45
N SER A 50 13.06 -31.10 5.17
CA SER A 50 11.89 -30.36 5.65
C SER A 50 11.23 -29.61 4.50
N THR A 51 9.89 -29.58 4.48
CA THR A 51 9.13 -28.73 3.54
C THR A 51 8.68 -27.42 4.18
N LEU A 52 9.01 -27.23 5.46
CA LEU A 52 8.65 -26.05 6.24
C LEU A 52 9.19 -24.79 5.58
N ARG A 53 8.29 -23.86 5.27
CA ARG A 53 8.64 -22.54 4.76
C ARG A 53 7.67 -21.48 5.27
N CYS A 54 8.16 -20.25 5.37
CA CYS A 54 7.34 -19.08 5.57
C CYS A 54 7.08 -18.43 4.21
N ALA A 55 5.83 -18.44 3.76
CA ALA A 55 5.39 -17.58 2.67
C ALA A 55 5.03 -16.20 3.22
N TRP A 56 5.18 -15.17 2.40
CA TRP A 56 4.79 -13.82 2.75
C TRP A 56 4.25 -13.07 1.55
N THR A 57 3.34 -12.14 1.84
CA THR A 57 2.72 -11.23 0.87
C THR A 57 2.72 -9.82 1.44
N ALA A 58 3.10 -8.85 0.64
CA ALA A 58 3.04 -7.44 0.97
C ALA A 58 1.86 -6.78 0.26
N HIS A 59 1.12 -5.97 1.00
CA HIS A 59 0.04 -5.10 0.53
C HIS A 59 0.44 -3.65 0.79
N LEU A 60 -0.07 -2.72 0.00
CA LEU A 60 0.12 -1.29 0.22
C LEU A 60 -1.20 -0.65 0.64
N SER A 61 -1.29 -0.23 1.90
CA SER A 61 -2.37 0.64 2.36
C SER A 61 -2.04 2.07 1.93
N VAL A 62 -3.00 2.75 1.32
CA VAL A 62 -2.86 4.10 0.80
C VAL A 62 -3.94 4.99 1.40
N ASP A 63 -3.51 6.09 1.99
CA ASP A 63 -4.39 7.17 2.45
C ASP A 63 -4.23 8.36 1.50
N ARG A 64 -5.32 8.80 0.90
CA ARG A 64 -5.42 10.03 0.10
C ARG A 64 -6.07 11.12 0.93
N ALA A 65 -5.45 12.29 0.98
CA ALA A 65 -6.09 13.56 1.31
C ALA A 65 -6.11 14.43 0.05
N ALA A 66 -7.25 15.01 -0.29
CA ALA A 66 -7.37 15.92 -1.42
C ALA A 66 -8.02 17.24 -1.00
N THR A 67 -7.51 18.37 -1.49
CA THR A 67 -8.00 19.70 -1.15
C THR A 67 -8.17 20.55 -2.40
N ARG A 68 -9.32 21.23 -2.51
CA ARG A 68 -9.60 22.23 -3.53
C ARG A 68 -9.71 23.60 -2.86
N GLY A 69 -8.63 24.37 -2.89
CA GLY A 69 -8.54 25.65 -2.17
C GLY A 69 -8.83 25.47 -0.67
N GLN A 70 -9.56 26.42 -0.09
CA GLN A 70 -10.03 26.35 1.31
C GLN A 70 -11.45 25.75 1.43
N ASP A 71 -12.10 25.45 0.30
CA ASP A 71 -13.56 25.25 0.24
C ASP A 71 -13.99 23.78 0.30
N ALA A 72 -13.10 22.85 -0.06
CA ALA A 72 -13.44 21.43 -0.05
C ALA A 72 -12.22 20.57 0.28
N SER A 73 -12.44 19.56 1.10
CA SER A 73 -11.46 18.51 1.40
C SER A 73 -12.11 17.13 1.32
N PHE A 74 -11.35 16.16 0.83
CA PHE A 74 -11.75 14.77 0.69
C PHE A 74 -10.68 13.89 1.28
N SER A 75 -11.09 12.76 1.84
CA SER A 75 -10.15 11.73 2.24
C SER A 75 -10.68 10.36 1.87
N ARG A 76 -9.77 9.47 1.52
CA ARG A 76 -10.09 8.08 1.20
C ARG A 76 -8.91 7.20 1.56
N SER A 77 -9.22 6.03 2.12
CA SER A 77 -8.24 4.97 2.33
C SER A 77 -8.57 3.77 1.45
N PHE A 78 -7.56 3.15 0.87
CA PHE A 78 -7.71 1.94 0.06
C PHE A 78 -6.46 1.07 0.11
N VAL A 79 -6.58 -0.19 -0.27
CA VAL A 79 -5.47 -1.16 -0.26
C VAL A 79 -5.20 -1.64 -1.67
N ARG A 80 -3.93 -1.58 -2.08
CA ARG A 80 -3.42 -2.31 -3.24
C ARG A 80 -2.85 -3.64 -2.76
N ASN A 81 -3.50 -4.72 -3.17
CA ASN A 81 -3.10 -6.06 -2.77
C ASN A 81 -1.89 -6.56 -3.55
N ASP A 82 -1.15 -7.47 -2.93
CA ASP A 82 -0.11 -8.29 -3.58
C ASP A 82 0.96 -7.47 -4.32
N VAL A 83 1.36 -6.33 -3.74
CA VAL A 83 2.41 -5.47 -4.32
C VAL A 83 3.78 -6.15 -4.35
N ALA A 84 4.00 -7.14 -3.50
CA ALA A 84 5.11 -8.08 -3.58
C ALA A 84 4.78 -9.39 -2.84
N SER A 85 5.44 -10.48 -3.18
CA SER A 85 5.35 -11.73 -2.44
C SER A 85 6.66 -12.52 -2.51
N GLY A 86 6.79 -13.52 -1.63
CA GLY A 86 7.94 -14.40 -1.59
C GLY A 86 7.79 -15.54 -0.59
N SER A 87 8.85 -16.31 -0.44
CA SER A 87 8.93 -17.33 0.61
C SER A 87 10.37 -17.57 1.05
N ARG A 88 10.53 -18.06 2.28
CA ARG A 88 11.82 -18.50 2.84
C ARG A 88 11.68 -19.85 3.53
N PRO A 89 12.68 -20.74 3.44
CA PRO A 89 12.68 -21.99 4.20
C PRO A 89 12.69 -21.71 5.71
N GLY A 90 12.04 -22.57 6.48
CA GLY A 90 11.96 -22.50 7.93
C GLY A 90 10.73 -21.77 8.50
N TRP A 91 10.81 -21.43 9.79
CA TRP A 91 9.73 -20.79 10.53
C TRP A 91 9.60 -19.30 10.21
N CYS A 92 8.37 -18.78 10.21
CA CYS A 92 8.12 -17.35 10.05
C CYS A 92 8.73 -16.52 11.18
N SER A 93 8.70 -17.01 12.42
CA SER A 93 9.28 -16.32 13.59
C SER A 93 10.77 -16.06 13.43
N THR A 94 11.52 -17.03 12.90
CA THR A 94 12.97 -16.93 12.66
C THR A 94 13.31 -16.04 11.46
N ASN A 95 12.41 -15.97 10.46
CA ASN A 95 12.67 -15.28 9.20
C ASN A 95 12.24 -13.81 9.17
N ARG A 96 11.56 -13.27 10.20
CA ARG A 96 10.96 -11.91 10.16
C ARG A 96 11.90 -10.82 9.67
N GLY A 97 13.10 -10.71 10.25
CA GLY A 97 14.06 -9.69 9.86
C GLY A 97 14.61 -9.87 8.45
N ALA A 98 14.71 -11.12 7.97
CA ALA A 98 15.16 -11.41 6.62
C ALA A 98 14.06 -11.16 5.58
N ILE A 99 12.81 -11.48 5.93
CA ILE A 99 11.63 -11.15 5.12
C ILE A 99 11.47 -9.63 5.01
N ALA A 100 11.68 -8.87 6.10
CA ALA A 100 11.63 -7.41 6.04
C ALA A 100 12.63 -6.84 5.00
N ARG A 101 13.83 -7.43 4.88
CA ARG A 101 14.80 -7.07 3.83
C ARG A 101 14.35 -7.47 2.44
N ASP A 102 13.76 -8.67 2.29
CA ASP A 102 13.22 -9.11 0.99
C ASP A 102 12.07 -8.21 0.53
N VAL A 103 11.19 -7.81 1.46
CA VAL A 103 10.09 -6.88 1.20
C VAL A 103 10.65 -5.54 0.76
N ALA A 104 11.61 -4.97 1.49
CA ALA A 104 12.25 -3.71 1.10
C ALA A 104 12.92 -3.79 -0.28
N ALA A 105 13.60 -4.90 -0.59
CA ALA A 105 14.24 -5.10 -1.89
C ALA A 105 13.24 -5.29 -3.04
N ARG A 106 12.09 -5.95 -2.79
CA ARG A 106 11.09 -6.27 -3.82
C ARG A 106 10.07 -5.15 -4.04
N VAL A 107 9.62 -4.49 -2.98
CA VAL A 107 8.79 -3.28 -3.09
C VAL A 107 9.63 -2.12 -3.63
N GLY A 108 10.92 -2.05 -3.27
CA GLY A 108 11.83 -1.04 -3.78
C GLY A 108 11.35 0.38 -3.48
N ASP A 109 11.39 1.25 -4.49
CA ASP A 109 10.90 2.62 -4.37
C ASP A 109 9.38 2.65 -4.27
N THR A 110 8.89 2.91 -3.05
CA THR A 110 7.44 2.96 -2.82
C THR A 110 6.79 4.17 -3.47
N SER A 111 7.55 5.21 -3.82
CA SER A 111 7.02 6.37 -4.56
C SER A 111 6.43 5.96 -5.91
N ARG A 112 7.04 4.98 -6.59
CA ARG A 112 6.50 4.38 -7.81
C ARG A 112 5.17 3.68 -7.57
N HIS A 113 5.06 2.92 -6.48
CA HIS A 113 3.81 2.24 -6.13
C HIS A 113 2.69 3.23 -5.76
N LEU A 114 3.03 4.35 -5.13
CA LEU A 114 2.09 5.44 -4.83
C LEU A 114 1.67 6.21 -6.09
N ALA A 115 2.58 6.43 -7.03
CA ALA A 115 2.22 7.02 -8.33
C ALA A 115 1.25 6.13 -9.11
N LEU A 116 1.48 4.80 -9.12
CA LEU A 116 0.53 3.85 -9.69
C LEU A 116 -0.82 3.86 -8.95
N ALA A 117 -0.79 3.93 -7.62
CA ALA A 117 -2.01 4.03 -6.81
C ALA A 117 -2.82 5.29 -7.13
N ALA A 118 -2.15 6.44 -7.27
CA ALA A 118 -2.78 7.70 -7.64
C ALA A 118 -3.38 7.65 -9.06
N GLY A 119 -2.70 6.97 -10.01
CA GLY A 119 -3.23 6.74 -11.35
C GLY A 119 -4.48 5.86 -11.36
N GLU A 120 -4.48 4.75 -10.62
CA GLU A 120 -5.62 3.84 -10.48
C GLU A 120 -6.82 4.50 -9.77
N ASP A 121 -6.55 5.36 -8.80
CA ASP A 121 -7.56 6.07 -8.02
C ASP A 121 -8.12 7.30 -8.74
N ARG A 122 -7.47 7.76 -9.82
CA ARG A 122 -7.85 8.97 -10.55
C ARG A 122 -9.34 9.05 -10.94
N PRO A 123 -9.97 7.99 -11.51
CA PRO A 123 -11.38 8.04 -11.86
C PRO A 123 -12.31 8.18 -10.64
N VAL A 124 -11.91 7.66 -9.48
CA VAL A 124 -12.67 7.79 -8.23
C VAL A 124 -12.59 9.24 -7.72
N LEU A 125 -11.39 9.82 -7.76
CA LEU A 125 -11.20 11.23 -7.41
C LEU A 125 -12.00 12.15 -8.35
N ASP A 126 -11.97 11.93 -9.66
CA ASP A 126 -12.77 12.73 -10.60
C ASP A 126 -14.28 12.62 -10.28
N ALA A 127 -14.79 11.41 -10.00
CA ALA A 127 -16.18 11.22 -9.60
C ALA A 127 -16.54 11.86 -8.23
N GLU A 128 -15.58 12.01 -7.31
CA GLU A 128 -15.77 12.79 -6.08
C GLU A 128 -15.85 14.29 -6.39
N LEU A 129 -15.03 14.78 -7.32
CA LEU A 129 -15.00 16.18 -7.73
C LEU A 129 -16.20 16.59 -8.57
N ASP A 130 -16.76 15.69 -9.38
CA ASP A 130 -17.99 15.93 -10.16
C ASP A 130 -19.21 16.21 -9.26
N ARG A 131 -19.17 15.79 -7.99
CA ARG A 131 -20.21 16.08 -7.01
C ARG A 131 -20.06 17.48 -6.38
N LEU A 132 -18.97 18.18 -6.67
CA LEU A 132 -18.77 19.54 -6.17
C LEU A 132 -19.44 20.58 -7.06
N PRO A 133 -19.97 21.66 -6.45
CA PRO A 133 -20.29 22.85 -7.21
C PRO A 133 -19.00 23.46 -7.81
N PRO A 134 -19.11 24.15 -8.97
CA PRO A 134 -17.98 24.84 -9.58
C PRO A 134 -17.32 25.81 -8.59
N ALA A 135 -16.01 26.01 -8.73
CA ALA A 135 -15.29 26.96 -7.88
C ALA A 135 -15.93 28.34 -8.03
N ARG A 136 -16.24 28.98 -6.90
CA ARG A 136 -16.65 30.38 -6.92
C ARG A 136 -15.41 31.22 -7.15
N SER A 137 -15.32 31.86 -8.30
CA SER A 137 -14.30 32.87 -8.57
C SER A 137 -14.54 34.05 -7.63
N THR A 138 -13.70 34.23 -6.61
CA THR A 138 -13.66 35.48 -5.86
C THR A 138 -13.03 36.54 -6.76
N SER A 139 -13.85 37.49 -7.19
CA SER A 139 -13.45 38.66 -7.98
C SER A 139 -12.68 39.67 -7.15
#